data_AF-A0A0P1I4W2-F1
#
_entry.id   AF-A0A0P1I4W2-F1
#
_cell.length_a   1.000
_cell.length_b   1.000
_cell.length_c   1.000
_cell.angle_alpha   90.00
_cell.angle_beta   90.00
_cell.angle_gamma   90.00
#
_symmetry.space_group_name_H-M   'P 1'
#
loop_
_entity.id
_entity.type
_entity.pdbx_description
1 polymer ?
#
loop_
_entity_poly.entity_id
_entity_poly.type
_entity_poly.pdbx_seq_one_letter_code
_entity_poly.pdbx_strand_id
1 'polypeptide(L)'
;MFDFHQDALKDLRDFMSSHNEALQNASVLLGGQPALRRTQALLGDIMSARSLTRRLRYRIAALHGLLSLSNVHDIETLEAAYFAEIDPASPIMEELCLLTEGLKEAICQHQDPDLIALIETDLVA
;
A
#
# COMPACT_ATOMS: atom_id res chain seq x y z
N MET A 1 19.40 9.54 28.64
CA MET A 1 17.99 9.13 28.78
C MET A 1 17.30 9.70 27.56
N PHE A 2 17.20 8.92 26.48
CA PHE A 2 16.59 9.40 25.25
C PHE A 2 15.18 8.83 25.22
N ASP A 3 14.20 9.72 25.29
CA ASP A 3 12.79 9.39 25.11
C ASP A 3 12.56 8.94 23.67
N PHE A 4 12.68 7.62 23.43
CA PHE A 4 12.19 6.97 22.22
C PHE A 4 10.65 6.93 22.26
N HIS A 5 10.01 8.10 22.23
CA HIS A 5 8.73 8.18 21.54
C HIS A 5 9.06 8.18 20.05
N GLN A 6 9.46 7.01 19.52
CA GLN A 6 9.32 6.73 18.10
C GLN A 6 7.86 7.00 17.81
N ASP A 7 7.59 8.07 17.07
CA ASP A 7 6.29 8.31 16.51
C ASP A 7 6.04 7.10 15.60
N ALA A 8 5.27 6.11 16.09
CA ALA A 8 5.23 4.77 15.50
C ALA A 8 4.87 4.82 14.00
N LEU A 9 4.13 5.86 13.62
CA LEU A 9 3.72 6.15 12.25
C LEU A 9 4.76 6.86 11.38
N LYS A 10 5.91 7.27 11.93
CA LYS A 10 6.89 8.12 11.24
C LYS A 10 7.36 7.49 9.94
N ASP A 11 7.79 6.23 9.97
CA ASP A 11 8.35 5.57 8.78
C ASP A 11 7.28 5.38 7.70
N LEU A 12 6.06 5.02 8.10
CA LEU A 12 4.90 4.96 7.19
C LEU A 12 4.58 6.34 6.59
N ARG A 13 4.57 7.40 7.41
CA ARG A 13 4.29 8.76 6.93
C ARG A 13 5.37 9.26 6.00
N ASP A 14 6.64 9.03 6.33
CA ASP A 14 7.78 9.43 5.51
C ASP A 14 7.74 8.72 4.15
N PHE A 15 7.49 7.40 4.15
CA PHE A 15 7.30 6.65 2.91
C PHE A 15 6.12 7.17 2.09
N MET A 16 4.94 7.34 2.70
CA MET A 16 3.74 7.78 2.01
C MET A 16 3.82 9.22 1.50
N SER A 17 4.56 10.09 2.19
CA SER A 17 4.78 11.47 1.76
C SER A 17 5.75 11.54 0.59
N SER A 18 6.83 10.76 0.65
CA SER A 18 7.84 10.70 -0.42
C SER A 18 7.32 10.06 -1.71
N HIS A 19 6.39 9.12 -1.60
CA HIS A 19 5.82 8.38 -2.74
C HIS A 19 4.35 8.75 -3.04
N ASN A 20 3.88 9.90 -2.56
CA ASN A 20 2.46 10.26 -2.60
C ASN A 20 1.86 10.20 -4.02
N GLU A 21 2.52 10.85 -4.98
CA GLU A 21 2.07 10.88 -6.38
C GLU A 21 2.15 9.48 -7.02
N ALA A 22 3.25 8.77 -6.79
CA ALA A 22 3.47 7.43 -7.33
C ALA A 22 2.42 6.43 -6.83
N LEU A 23 2.08 6.47 -5.53
CA LEU A 23 1.02 5.63 -4.94
C LEU A 23 -0.36 5.93 -5.56
N GLN A 24 -0.65 7.20 -5.84
CA GLN A 24 -1.91 7.58 -6.49
C GLN A 24 -1.95 7.12 -7.95
N ASN A 25 -0.87 7.31 -8.70
CA ASN A 25 -0.75 6.88 -10.09
C ASN A 25 -0.89 5.35 -10.20
N ALA A 26 -0.18 4.60 -9.36
CA ALA A 26 -0.29 3.16 -9.25
C ALA A 26 -1.73 2.72 -8.91
N SER A 27 -2.41 3.44 -8.01
CA SER A 27 -3.80 3.11 -7.65
C SER A 27 -4.76 3.30 -8.82
N VAL A 28 -4.61 4.38 -9.60
CA VAL A 28 -5.41 4.59 -10.82
C VAL A 28 -5.13 3.50 -11.83
N LEU A 29 -3.86 3.17 -12.03
CA LEU A 29 -3.43 2.18 -13.01
C LEU A 29 -3.97 0.79 -12.68
N LEU A 30 -3.96 0.39 -11.40
CA LEU A 30 -4.29 -0.97 -10.99
C LEU A 30 -5.76 -1.19 -10.61
N GLY A 31 -6.48 -0.15 -10.22
CA GLY A 31 -7.87 -0.27 -9.75
C GLY A 31 -8.77 0.91 -10.11
N GLY A 32 -8.31 1.79 -11.00
CA GLY A 32 -9.05 2.94 -11.49
C GLY A 32 -9.41 3.98 -10.42
N GLN A 33 -10.45 4.76 -10.70
CA GLN A 33 -10.91 5.83 -9.81
C GLN A 33 -11.32 5.35 -8.40
N PRO A 34 -11.96 4.18 -8.21
CA PRO A 34 -12.29 3.67 -6.88
C PRO A 34 -11.04 3.44 -6.01
N ALA A 35 -9.98 2.86 -6.57
CA ALA A 35 -8.73 2.63 -5.87
C ALA A 35 -8.05 3.96 -5.52
N LEU A 36 -7.96 4.91 -6.45
CA LEU A 36 -7.41 6.24 -6.19
C LEU A 36 -8.08 6.93 -4.99
N ARG A 37 -9.42 6.92 -4.92
CA ARG A 37 -10.16 7.53 -3.80
C ARG A 37 -9.82 6.87 -2.46
N ARG A 38 -9.69 5.54 -2.43
CA ARG A 38 -9.32 4.79 -1.22
C ARG A 38 -7.90 5.17 -0.76
N THR A 39 -6.97 5.29 -1.70
CA THR A 39 -5.57 5.68 -1.46
C THR A 39 -5.45 7.11 -0.96
N GLN A 40 -6.10 8.08 -1.62
CA GLN A 40 -6.10 9.49 -1.18
C GLN A 40 -6.66 9.64 0.25
N ALA A 41 -7.78 8.97 0.53
CA ALA A 41 -8.33 8.98 1.88
C ALA A 41 -7.42 8.27 2.89
N LEU A 42 -6.61 7.30 2.47
CA LEU A 42 -5.68 6.58 3.36
C LEU A 42 -4.50 7.49 3.72
N LEU A 43 -3.93 8.14 2.70
CA LEU A 43 -2.85 9.12 2.88
C LEU A 43 -3.30 10.21 3.86
N GLY A 44 -4.47 10.81 3.66
CA GLY A 44 -5.01 11.83 4.57
C GLY A 44 -5.23 11.33 6.00
N ASP A 45 -5.78 10.12 6.17
CA ASP A 45 -6.02 9.57 7.49
C ASP A 45 -4.72 9.22 8.22
N ILE A 46 -3.68 8.74 7.53
CA ILE A 46 -2.38 8.40 8.15
C ILE A 46 -1.62 9.66 8.58
N MET A 47 -1.70 10.74 7.79
CA MET A 47 -1.08 12.01 8.16
C MET A 47 -1.71 12.65 9.40
N SER A 48 -2.99 12.37 9.66
CA SER A 48 -3.73 12.95 10.80
C SER A 48 -3.89 12.00 12.00
N ALA A 49 -3.69 10.69 11.81
CA ALA A 49 -3.83 9.69 12.86
C ALA A 49 -2.74 9.84 13.93
N ARG A 50 -3.09 9.61 15.21
CA ARG A 50 -2.12 9.53 16.31
C ARG A 50 -1.58 8.11 16.52
N SER A 51 -2.25 7.10 15.99
CA SER A 51 -1.89 5.68 16.11
C SER A 51 -2.54 4.85 15.00
N LEU A 52 -2.00 3.67 14.71
CA LEU A 52 -2.64 2.70 13.83
C LEU A 52 -3.89 2.12 14.48
N THR A 53 -5.04 2.49 13.95
CA THR A 53 -6.31 1.84 14.26
C THR A 53 -6.45 0.56 13.44
N ARG A 54 -7.30 -0.37 13.90
CA ARG A 54 -7.63 -1.59 13.12
C ARG A 54 -8.11 -1.25 11.70
N ARG A 55 -8.91 -0.18 11.54
CA ARG A 55 -9.35 0.30 10.23
C ARG A 55 -8.19 0.76 9.34
N LEU A 56 -7.21 1.47 9.90
CA LEU A 56 -6.04 1.91 9.15
C LEU A 56 -5.18 0.71 8.71
N ARG A 57 -4.96 -0.27 9.59
CA ARG A 57 -4.22 -1.49 9.24
C ARG A 57 -4.83 -2.21 8.03
N TYR A 58 -6.13 -2.45 8.03
CA TYR A 58 -6.80 -3.08 6.88
C TYR A 58 -6.68 -2.26 5.60
N ARG A 59 -6.66 -0.94 5.68
CA ARG A 59 -6.52 -0.09 4.50
C ARG A 59 -5.10 -0.07 3.95
N ILE A 60 -4.10 -0.10 4.85
CA ILE A 60 -2.70 -0.26 4.46
C ILE A 60 -2.51 -1.63 3.80
N ALA A 61 -3.03 -2.70 4.41
CA ALA A 61 -3.00 -4.04 3.82
C ALA A 61 -3.68 -4.08 2.46
N ALA A 62 -4.87 -3.47 2.31
CA ALA A 62 -5.57 -3.39 1.03
C ALA A 62 -4.79 -2.60 -0.05
N LEU A 63 -4.08 -1.53 0.34
CA LEU A 63 -3.19 -0.81 -0.59
C LEU A 63 -2.00 -1.70 -0.99
N HIS A 64 -1.39 -2.40 -0.03
CA HIS A 64 -0.32 -3.34 -0.34
C HIS A 64 -0.80 -4.45 -1.27
N GLY A 65 -1.96 -5.08 -1.00
CA GLY A 65 -2.55 -6.11 -1.85
C GLY A 65 -2.83 -5.63 -3.28
N LEU A 66 -3.30 -4.38 -3.44
CA LEU A 66 -3.46 -3.76 -4.74
C LEU A 66 -2.11 -3.66 -5.48
N LEU A 67 -1.07 -3.15 -4.81
CA LEU A 67 0.28 -2.97 -5.40
C LEU A 67 1.01 -4.30 -5.67
N SER A 68 0.78 -5.31 -4.82
CA SER A 68 1.32 -6.66 -4.99
C SER A 68 0.53 -7.50 -5.98
N LEU A 69 -0.52 -6.93 -6.58
CA LEU A 69 -1.38 -7.59 -7.55
C LEU A 69 -2.05 -8.85 -7.00
N SER A 70 -2.33 -8.93 -5.69
CA SER A 70 -2.89 -10.13 -5.07
C SER A 70 -4.24 -10.55 -5.70
N ASN A 71 -4.99 -9.58 -6.21
CA ASN A 71 -6.34 -9.80 -6.74
C ASN A 71 -6.38 -10.04 -8.25
N VAL A 72 -5.26 -10.00 -8.97
CA VAL A 72 -5.27 -10.14 -10.45
C VAL A 72 -5.45 -11.58 -10.93
N HIS A 73 -5.42 -12.55 -10.02
CA HIS A 73 -5.66 -13.96 -10.33
C HIS A 73 -7.12 -14.27 -10.66
N ASP A 74 -8.05 -13.44 -10.19
CA ASP A 74 -9.47 -13.55 -10.53
C ASP A 74 -9.79 -12.62 -11.71
N ILE A 75 -9.96 -13.22 -12.89
CA ILE A 75 -10.21 -12.56 -14.17
C ILE A 75 -11.53 -11.74 -14.15
N GLU A 76 -12.44 -12.01 -13.21
CA GLU A 76 -13.69 -11.25 -13.05
C GLU A 76 -13.52 -9.95 -12.25
N THR A 77 -12.35 -9.73 -11.65
CA THR A 77 -12.07 -8.50 -10.89
C THR A 77 -11.73 -7.33 -11.81
N LEU A 78 -12.05 -6.11 -11.35
CA LEU A 78 -11.65 -4.90 -12.07
C LEU A 78 -10.12 -4.79 -12.12
N GLU A 79 -9.45 -5.20 -11.04
CA GLU A 79 -8.00 -5.21 -10.91
C GLU A 79 -7.33 -6.10 -11.96
N ALA A 80 -7.88 -7.28 -12.27
CA ALA A 80 -7.37 -8.13 -13.35
C ALA A 80 -7.56 -7.50 -14.74
N ALA A 81 -8.68 -6.83 -14.98
CA ALA A 81 -8.92 -6.12 -16.24
C ALA A 81 -7.93 -4.97 -16.44
N TYR A 82 -7.69 -4.16 -15.41
CA TYR A 82 -6.70 -3.07 -15.46
C TYR A 82 -5.27 -3.61 -15.63
N PHE A 83 -4.90 -4.67 -14.91
CA PHE A 83 -3.58 -5.28 -15.03
C PHE A 83 -3.33 -5.89 -16.41
N ALA A 84 -4.34 -6.49 -17.04
CA ALA A 84 -4.23 -7.06 -18.40
C ALA A 84 -3.87 -6.03 -19.48
N GLU A 85 -4.12 -4.74 -19.22
CA GLU A 85 -3.74 -3.64 -20.12
C GLU A 85 -2.29 -3.18 -19.92
N ILE A 86 -1.62 -3.62 -18.84
CA ILE A 86 -0.23 -3.27 -18.53
C ILE A 86 0.72 -4.23 -19.24
N ASP A 87 1.59 -3.69 -20.09
CA ASP A 87 2.68 -4.46 -20.67
C ASP A 87 3.69 -4.86 -19.57
N PRO A 88 3.94 -6.18 -19.34
CA PRO A 88 4.91 -6.63 -18.35
C PRO A 88 6.34 -6.15 -18.60
N ALA A 89 6.69 -5.77 -19.84
CA ALA A 89 7.99 -5.21 -20.19
C ALA A 89 8.05 -3.68 -20.01
N SER A 90 6.95 -3.05 -19.59
CA SER A 90 6.89 -1.61 -19.37
C SER A 90 7.71 -1.21 -18.14
N PRO A 91 8.43 -0.07 -18.19
CA PRO A 91 9.18 0.46 -17.04
C PRO A 91 8.31 0.74 -15.81
N ILE A 92 6.98 0.87 -15.99
CA ILE A 92 6.06 1.06 -14.86
C ILE A 92 6.02 -0.14 -13.91
N MET A 93 6.33 -1.35 -14.39
CA MET A 93 6.40 -2.53 -13.55
C MET A 93 7.51 -2.43 -12.50
N GLU A 94 8.66 -1.85 -12.87
CA GLU A 94 9.76 -1.63 -11.93
C GLU A 94 9.34 -0.65 -10.84
N GLU A 95 8.65 0.43 -11.19
CA GLU A 95 8.13 1.40 -10.23
C GLU A 95 7.10 0.76 -9.29
N LEU A 96 6.18 -0.06 -9.80
CA LEU A 96 5.23 -0.81 -8.98
C LEU A 96 5.94 -1.76 -8.01
N CYS A 97 6.95 -2.51 -8.47
CA CYS A 97 7.74 -3.38 -7.60
C CYS A 97 8.45 -2.60 -6.48
N LEU A 98 9.05 -1.45 -6.80
CA LEU A 98 9.71 -0.58 -5.83
C LEU A 98 8.72 -0.02 -4.80
N LEU A 99 7.52 0.39 -5.23
CA LEU A 99 6.47 0.87 -4.33
C LEU A 99 5.96 -0.23 -3.40
N THR A 100 5.76 -1.44 -3.93
CA THR A 100 5.31 -2.60 -3.14
C THR A 100 6.34 -2.96 -2.08
N GLU A 101 7.62 -3.10 -2.46
CA GLU A 101 8.68 -3.47 -1.51
C GLU A 101 8.92 -2.34 -0.50
N GLY A 102 8.98 -1.08 -0.95
CA GLY A 102 9.15 0.06 -0.06
C GLY A 102 8.01 0.20 0.97
N LEU A 103 6.76 -0.08 0.57
CA LEU A 103 5.64 -0.10 1.49
C LEU A 103 5.79 -1.23 2.52
N LYS A 104 6.17 -2.42 2.07
CA LYS A 104 6.41 -3.58 2.94
C LYS A 104 7.53 -3.32 3.95
N GLU A 105 8.64 -2.72 3.52
CA GLU A 105 9.74 -2.33 4.39
C GLU A 105 9.29 -1.34 5.46
N ALA A 106 8.54 -0.29 5.08
CA ALA A 106 8.00 0.69 6.03
C ALA A 106 7.08 0.04 7.07
N ILE A 107 6.34 -1.01 6.69
CA ILE A 107 5.47 -1.76 7.59
C ILE A 107 6.27 -2.66 8.55
N CYS A 108 7.29 -3.35 8.05
CA CYS A 108 8.17 -4.17 8.89
C CYS A 108 8.97 -3.30 9.88
N GLN A 109 9.38 -2.08 9.48
CA GLN A 109 10.06 -1.13 10.36
C GLN A 109 9.15 -0.63 11.50
N HIS A 110 7.85 -0.48 11.25
CA HIS A 110 6.86 -0.15 12.29
C HIS A 110 6.72 -1.29 13.33
N GLN A 111 7.06 -2.55 12.99
CA GLN A 111 6.95 -3.71 13.88
C GLN A 111 5.52 -3.94 14.44
N ASP A 112 4.47 -3.59 13.69
CA ASP A 112 3.07 -3.89 14.08
C ASP A 112 2.71 -5.34 13.68
N PRO A 113 2.56 -6.27 14.64
CA PRO A 113 2.36 -7.68 14.34
C PRO A 113 1.02 -7.93 13.64
N ASP A 114 -0.02 -7.15 13.96
CA ASP A 114 -1.34 -7.31 13.33
C ASP A 114 -1.30 -6.89 11.87
N LEU A 115 -0.56 -5.82 11.55
CA LEU A 115 -0.42 -5.34 10.17
C LEU A 115 0.47 -6.27 9.33
N ILE A 116 1.57 -6.75 9.89
CA ILE A 116 2.45 -7.72 9.22
C ILE A 116 1.67 -9.00 8.88
N ALA A 117 0.91 -9.53 9.84
CA ALA A 117 0.09 -10.72 9.61
C ALA A 117 -0.96 -10.53 8.50
N LEU A 118 -1.58 -9.34 8.40
CA LEU A 118 -2.55 -9.06 7.34
C LEU A 118 -1.92 -9.14 5.95
N ILE A 119 -0.71 -8.61 5.78
CA ILE A 119 -0.04 -8.56 4.48
C ILE A 119 0.53 -9.91 4.06
N GLU A 120 1.05 -10.68 5.02
CA GLU A 120 1.52 -12.04 4.74
C GLU A 120 0.37 -12.98 4.35
N THR A 121 -0.83 -12.76 4.90
CA THR A 121 -2.01 -13.56 4.57
C THR A 121 -2.48 -13.31 3.13
N ASP A 122 -2.42 -12.06 2.67
CA ASP A 122 -2.81 -11.68 1.29
C ASP A 122 -1.82 -12.16 0.21
N LEU A 123 -0.61 -12.60 0.58
CA LEU A 123 0.36 -13.22 -0.36
C LEU A 123 0.13 -14.72 -0.58
N VAL A 124 -0.72 -15.36 0.23
CA VAL A 124 -0.92 -16.84 0.25
C VAL A 124 -2.33 -17.24 -0.23
N ALA A 125 -3.24 -16.28 -0.37
CA ALA A 125 -4.61 -16.49 -0.87
C ALA A 125 -4.68 -16.46 -2.40
#